data_AF-A0A667YW23-F1
#
_entry.id   AF-A0A667YW23-F1
#
_cell.length_a   1.000
_cell.length_b   1.000
_cell.length_c   1.000
_cell.angle_alpha   90.00
_cell.angle_beta   90.00
_cell.angle_gamma   90.00
#
_symmetry.space_group_name_H-M   'P 1'
#
loop_
_entity.id
_entity.type
_entity.pdbx_description
1 polymer ?
#
loop_
_entity_poly.entity_id
_entity_poly.type
_entity_poly.pdbx_seq_one_letter_code
_entity_poly.pdbx_strand_id
1 'polypeptide(L)'
;STSQKAEQKEEEDIFKSLEKDFQLVLCELDGDKSLDKFRVEYEKVAQALRKSHDSEKRLMAERRELTVEITDAALSQSQEDQTELTSLKRELEKAWKMIDTAQDEVKKHKEVILSLQQELKNSKMNEQHSGKSKRTD
;
A
#
# COMPACT_ATOMS: atom_id res chain seq x y z
N SER A 1 15.12 -15.27 5.60
CA SER A 1 15.24 -16.48 4.75
C SER A 1 16.29 -17.48 5.24
N THR A 2 17.52 -17.08 5.59
CA THR A 2 18.57 -18.02 6.05
C THR A 2 18.31 -18.61 7.45
N SER A 3 17.85 -17.82 8.43
CA SER A 3 17.47 -18.32 9.78
C SER A 3 16.32 -19.33 9.72
N GLN A 4 15.24 -18.96 9.03
CA GLN A 4 14.06 -19.83 8.84
C GLN A 4 14.34 -21.13 8.07
N LYS A 5 15.38 -21.15 7.21
CA LYS A 5 15.78 -22.36 6.50
C LYS A 5 16.65 -23.27 7.37
N ALA A 6 17.37 -22.70 8.35
CA ALA A 6 18.09 -23.45 9.36
C ALA A 6 17.14 -24.06 10.39
N GLU A 7 16.16 -23.29 10.87
CA GLU A 7 15.11 -23.74 11.79
C GLU A 7 14.31 -24.92 11.22
N GLN A 8 13.89 -24.84 9.95
CA GLN A 8 13.21 -25.96 9.29
C GLN A 8 14.05 -27.21 9.15
N LYS A 9 15.36 -27.03 8.92
CA LYS A 9 16.27 -28.16 8.79
C LYS A 9 16.43 -28.86 10.14
N GLU A 10 16.56 -28.08 11.21
CA GLU A 10 16.63 -28.59 12.58
C GLU A 10 15.35 -29.32 12.97
N GLU A 11 14.18 -28.75 12.66
CA GLU A 11 12.88 -29.40 12.85
C GLU A 11 12.77 -30.73 12.10
N GLU A 12 13.22 -30.76 10.83
CA GLU A 12 13.19 -31.97 10.00
C GLU A 12 14.18 -33.04 10.49
N ASP A 13 15.30 -32.64 11.07
CA ASP A 13 16.27 -33.55 11.68
C ASP A 13 15.74 -34.11 13.02
N ILE A 14 15.06 -33.30 13.84
CA ILE A 14 14.36 -33.74 15.05
C ILE A 14 13.27 -34.75 14.70
N PHE A 15 12.44 -34.45 13.70
CA PHE A 15 11.34 -35.33 13.28
C PHE A 15 11.85 -36.69 12.78
N LYS A 16 12.96 -36.71 12.01
CA LYS A 16 13.59 -37.97 11.56
C LYS A 16 14.13 -38.80 12.72
N SER A 17 14.74 -38.17 13.73
CA SER A 17 15.18 -38.88 14.92
C SER A 17 14.00 -39.53 15.63
N LEU A 18 12.91 -38.78 15.78
CA LEU A 18 11.69 -39.26 16.41
C LEU A 18 11.05 -40.41 15.62
N GLU A 19 10.99 -40.33 14.28
CA GLU A 19 10.48 -41.42 13.43
C GLU A 19 11.30 -42.70 13.57
N LYS A 20 12.63 -42.58 13.71
CA LYS A 20 13.50 -43.71 13.98
C LYS A 20 13.18 -44.35 15.34
N ASP A 21 12.95 -43.55 16.37
CA ASP A 21 12.59 -44.04 17.70
C ASP A 21 11.22 -44.74 17.68
N PHE A 22 10.24 -44.19 16.97
CA PHE A 22 8.94 -44.85 16.73
C PHE A 22 9.11 -46.24 16.11
N GLN A 23 9.97 -46.38 15.10
CA GLN A 23 10.22 -47.66 14.44
C GLN A 23 10.93 -48.65 15.36
N LEU A 24 11.86 -48.20 16.20
CA LEU A 24 12.53 -49.06 17.18
C LEU A 24 11.54 -49.63 18.18
N VAL A 25 10.67 -48.80 18.75
CA VAL A 25 9.62 -49.24 19.68
C VAL A 25 8.66 -50.22 19.02
N LEU A 26 8.24 -49.97 17.77
CA LEU A 26 7.40 -50.90 17.02
C LEU A 26 8.07 -52.26 16.81
N CYS A 27 9.37 -52.28 16.49
CA CYS A 27 10.15 -53.53 16.34
C CYS A 27 10.22 -54.31 17.66
N GLU A 28 10.42 -53.63 18.79
CA GLU A 28 10.47 -54.26 20.11
C GLU A 28 9.13 -54.88 20.52
N LEU A 29 8.02 -54.19 20.18
CA LEU A 29 6.66 -54.66 20.48
C LEU A 29 6.23 -55.86 19.63
N ASP A 30 6.84 -56.07 18.47
CA ASP A 30 6.49 -57.18 17.57
C ASP A 30 6.85 -58.56 18.15
N GLY A 31 7.80 -58.61 19.09
CA GLY A 31 8.23 -59.84 19.76
C GLY A 31 7.25 -60.40 20.79
N ASP A 32 6.25 -59.62 21.23
CA ASP A 32 5.31 -60.02 22.29
C ASP A 32 3.84 -59.87 21.85
N LYS A 33 3.20 -61.02 21.56
CA LYS A 33 1.78 -61.09 21.16
C LYS A 33 0.81 -60.53 22.20
N SER A 34 1.18 -60.48 23.48
CA SER A 34 0.32 -59.88 24.52
C SER A 34 0.20 -58.36 24.35
N LEU A 35 1.15 -57.73 23.64
CA LEU A 35 1.21 -56.29 23.38
C LEU A 35 0.66 -55.88 22.01
N ASP A 36 0.12 -56.82 21.21
CA ASP A 36 -0.39 -56.55 19.85
C ASP A 36 -1.38 -55.37 19.80
N LYS A 37 -2.30 -55.29 20.78
CA LYS A 37 -3.27 -54.18 20.87
C LYS A 37 -2.57 -52.84 21.10
N PHE A 38 -1.54 -52.82 21.94
CA PHE A 38 -0.76 -51.62 22.22
C PHE A 38 0.05 -51.20 20.98
N ARG A 39 0.70 -52.16 20.30
CA ARG A 39 1.41 -51.92 19.02
C ARG A 39 0.51 -51.22 18.00
N VAL A 40 -0.72 -51.72 17.82
CA VAL A 40 -1.69 -51.14 16.89
C VAL A 40 -2.05 -49.70 17.26
N GLU A 41 -2.32 -49.40 18.54
CA GLU A 41 -2.63 -48.03 18.96
C GLU A 41 -1.41 -47.10 18.84
N TYR A 42 -0.21 -47.60 19.15
CA TYR A 42 1.03 -46.84 18.98
C TYR A 42 1.31 -46.51 17.51
N GLU A 43 1.10 -47.47 16.61
CA GLU A 43 1.24 -47.26 15.16
C GLU A 43 0.24 -46.23 14.63
N LYS A 44 -1.00 -46.21 15.14
CA LYS A 44 -1.98 -45.17 14.80
C LYS A 44 -1.49 -43.79 15.22
N VAL A 45 -0.90 -43.65 16.41
CA VAL A 45 -0.34 -42.38 16.89
C VAL A 45 0.83 -41.94 16.01
N ALA A 46 1.76 -42.84 15.69
CA ALA A 46 2.88 -42.55 14.80
C ALA A 46 2.40 -42.10 13.41
N GLN A 47 1.39 -42.77 12.86
CA GLN A 47 0.80 -42.40 11.58
C GLN A 47 0.09 -41.04 11.63
N ALA A 48 -0.64 -40.75 12.71
CA ALA A 48 -1.30 -39.47 12.91
C ALA A 48 -0.29 -38.33 13.01
N LEU A 49 0.80 -38.54 13.76
CA LEU A 49 1.89 -37.56 13.89
C LEU A 49 2.56 -37.29 12.54
N ARG A 50 2.86 -38.34 11.75
CA ARG A 50 3.44 -38.18 10.40
C ARG A 50 2.53 -37.35 9.48
N LYS A 51 1.23 -37.67 9.46
CA LYS A 51 0.24 -36.89 8.70
C LYS A 51 0.17 -35.44 9.16
N SER A 52 0.25 -35.19 10.46
CA SER A 52 0.26 -33.84 11.03
C SER A 52 1.49 -33.05 10.56
N HIS A 53 2.68 -33.63 10.68
CA HIS A 53 3.94 -33.02 10.25
C HIS A 53 3.97 -32.72 8.74
N ASP A 54 3.52 -33.64 7.89
CA ASP A 54 3.43 -33.41 6.45
C ASP A 54 2.45 -32.28 6.10
N SER A 55 1.35 -32.18 6.87
CA SER A 55 0.36 -31.11 6.70
C SER A 55 0.91 -29.76 7.15
N GLU A 56 1.61 -29.70 8.28
CA GLU A 56 2.30 -28.51 8.76
C GLU A 56 3.36 -28.02 7.76
N LYS A 57 4.18 -28.92 7.20
CA LYS A 57 5.18 -28.58 6.19
C LYS A 57 4.55 -27.92 4.96
N ARG A 58 3.41 -28.43 4.50
CA ARG A 58 2.66 -27.86 3.38
C ARG A 58 2.07 -26.49 3.73
N LEU A 59 1.45 -26.34 4.90
CA LEU A 59 0.91 -25.06 5.37
C LEU A 59 2.02 -24.00 5.51
N MET A 60 3.18 -24.38 6.02
CA MET A 60 4.33 -23.48 6.12
C MET A 60 4.84 -23.01 4.75
N ALA A 61 4.82 -23.90 3.74
CA ALA A 61 5.17 -23.53 2.37
C ALA A 61 4.15 -22.54 1.78
N GLU A 62 2.87 -22.84 1.88
CA GLU A 62 1.77 -21.97 1.42
C GLU A 62 1.80 -20.59 2.10
N ARG A 63 2.03 -20.57 3.42
CA ARG A 63 2.16 -19.32 4.19
C ARG A 63 3.31 -18.46 3.68
N ARG A 64 4.43 -19.06 3.27
CA ARG A 64 5.58 -18.31 2.74
C ARG A 64 5.28 -17.71 1.37
N GLU A 65 4.64 -18.49 0.51
CA GLU A 65 4.20 -18.02 -0.81
C GLU A 65 3.24 -16.84 -0.68
N LEU A 66 2.20 -16.98 0.15
CA LEU A 66 1.27 -15.89 0.44
C LEU A 66 1.95 -14.67 1.06
N THR A 67 2.95 -14.87 1.93
CA THR A 67 3.70 -13.74 2.52
C THR A 67 4.43 -12.96 1.44
N VAL A 68 5.10 -13.65 0.49
CA VAL A 68 5.80 -13.01 -0.62
C VAL A 68 4.82 -12.26 -1.51
N GLU A 69 3.71 -12.92 -1.90
CA GLU A 69 2.69 -12.31 -2.75
C GLU A 69 2.10 -11.04 -2.12
N ILE A 70 1.77 -11.08 -0.83
CA ILE A 70 1.26 -9.90 -0.10
C ILE A 70 2.30 -8.78 -0.07
N THR A 71 3.58 -9.09 0.16
CA THR A 71 4.62 -8.07 0.18
C THR A 71 4.84 -7.45 -1.20
N ASP A 72 4.79 -8.25 -2.27
CA ASP A 72 4.97 -7.76 -3.63
C ASP A 72 3.78 -6.91 -4.08
N ALA A 73 2.55 -7.34 -3.75
CA ALA A 73 1.34 -6.57 -4.02
C ALA A 73 1.36 -5.20 -3.30
N ALA A 74 1.72 -5.18 -2.01
CA ALA A 74 1.83 -3.94 -1.24
C ALA A 74 2.91 -2.99 -1.81
N LEU A 75 4.03 -3.55 -2.27
CA LEU A 75 5.09 -2.77 -2.92
C LEU A 75 4.63 -2.17 -4.26
N SER A 76 3.98 -2.97 -5.11
CA SER A 76 3.45 -2.51 -6.40
C SER A 76 2.42 -1.40 -6.20
N GLN A 77 1.47 -1.59 -5.28
CA GLN A 77 0.46 -0.59 -4.97
C GLN A 77 1.10 0.71 -4.47
N SER A 78 2.12 0.63 -3.60
CA SER A 78 2.82 1.82 -3.13
C SER A 78 3.55 2.58 -4.26
N GLN A 79 4.11 1.86 -5.25
CA GLN A 79 4.74 2.48 -6.42
C GLN A 79 3.72 3.16 -7.34
N GLU A 80 2.55 2.54 -7.53
CA GLU A 80 1.43 3.10 -8.28
C GLU A 80 0.90 4.37 -7.59
N ASP A 81 0.63 4.31 -6.28
CA ASP A 81 0.19 5.44 -5.47
C ASP A 81 1.19 6.61 -5.53
N GLN A 82 2.49 6.31 -5.45
CA GLN A 82 3.54 7.34 -5.53
C GLN A 82 3.58 8.01 -6.92
N THR A 83 3.30 7.25 -7.97
CA THR A 83 3.22 7.77 -9.35
C THR A 83 2.01 8.67 -9.52
N GLU A 84 0.84 8.22 -9.06
CA GLU A 84 -0.41 9.00 -9.12
C GLU A 84 -0.30 10.28 -8.29
N LEU A 85 0.21 10.19 -7.06
CA LEU A 85 0.44 11.34 -6.19
C LEU A 85 1.36 12.38 -6.86
N THR A 86 2.37 11.93 -7.60
CA THR A 86 3.28 12.82 -8.33
C THR A 86 2.57 13.54 -9.48
N SER A 87 1.70 12.83 -10.23
CA SER A 87 0.88 13.46 -11.27
C SER A 87 -0.08 14.49 -10.70
N LEU A 88 -0.78 14.15 -9.61
CA LEU A 88 -1.72 15.05 -8.94
C LEU A 88 -1.03 16.31 -8.40
N LYS A 89 0.16 16.17 -7.80
CA LYS A 89 0.97 17.32 -7.36
C LYS A 89 1.31 18.27 -8.51
N ARG A 90 1.69 17.72 -9.67
CA ARG A 90 2.00 18.51 -10.87
C ARG A 90 0.75 19.25 -11.39
N GLU A 91 -0.40 18.60 -11.35
CA GLU A 91 -1.67 19.21 -11.76
C GLU A 91 -2.11 20.32 -10.80
N LEU A 92 -1.94 20.12 -9.50
CA LEU A 92 -2.19 21.15 -8.49
C LEU A 92 -1.29 22.37 -8.71
N GLU A 93 0.00 22.17 -8.96
CA GLU A 93 0.93 23.28 -9.24
C GLU A 93 0.53 24.06 -10.49
N LYS A 94 0.05 23.37 -11.54
CA LYS A 94 -0.46 24.01 -12.75
C LYS A 94 -1.72 24.83 -12.44
N ALA A 95 -2.66 24.29 -11.66
CA ALA A 95 -3.87 24.99 -11.28
C ALA A 95 -3.57 26.25 -10.43
N TRP A 96 -2.61 26.16 -9.50
CA TRP A 96 -2.13 27.32 -8.75
C TRP A 96 -1.55 28.41 -9.66
N LYS A 97 -0.68 28.06 -10.61
CA LYS A 97 -0.14 29.04 -11.57
C LYS A 97 -1.24 29.70 -12.43
N MET A 98 -2.29 28.95 -12.77
CA MET A 98 -3.44 29.50 -13.49
C MET A 98 -4.23 30.48 -12.62
N ILE A 99 -4.39 30.21 -11.32
CA ILE A 99 -5.02 31.13 -10.37
C ILE A 99 -4.20 32.41 -10.24
N ASP A 100 -2.88 32.30 -10.07
CA ASP A 100 -2.00 33.48 -9.97
C ASP A 100 -2.12 34.36 -11.21
N THR A 101 -2.08 33.75 -12.39
CA THR A 101 -2.23 34.48 -13.67
C THR A 101 -3.59 35.19 -13.74
N ALA A 102 -4.68 34.50 -13.39
CA ALA A 102 -6.02 35.08 -13.40
C ALA A 102 -6.15 36.22 -12.37
N GLN A 103 -5.52 36.10 -11.21
CA GLN A 103 -5.50 37.17 -10.20
C GLN A 103 -4.77 38.42 -10.70
N ASP A 104 -3.63 38.26 -11.37
CA ASP A 104 -2.89 39.37 -11.97
C ASP A 104 -3.69 40.08 -13.08
N GLU A 105 -4.37 39.31 -13.94
CA GLU A 105 -5.26 39.89 -14.97
C GLU A 105 -6.43 40.65 -14.34
N VAL A 106 -7.07 40.07 -13.32
CA VAL A 106 -8.15 40.74 -12.57
C VAL A 106 -7.65 42.06 -11.96
N LYS A 107 -6.43 42.08 -11.40
CA LYS A 107 -5.84 43.30 -10.85
C LYS A 107 -5.63 44.37 -11.93
N LYS A 108 -5.04 43.99 -13.07
CA LYS A 108 -4.84 44.89 -14.22
C LYS A 108 -6.15 45.44 -14.75
N HIS A 109 -7.18 44.60 -14.91
CA HIS A 109 -8.49 45.04 -15.37
C HIS A 109 -9.16 46.00 -14.38
N LYS A 110 -9.02 45.79 -13.06
CA LYS A 110 -9.50 46.73 -12.05
C LYS A 110 -8.82 48.10 -12.17
N GLU A 111 -7.50 48.13 -12.38
CA GLU A 111 -6.75 49.39 -12.59
C GLU A 111 -7.24 50.14 -13.84
N VAL A 112 -7.47 49.42 -14.95
CA VAL A 112 -8.03 50.01 -16.18
C VAL A 112 -9.43 50.58 -15.95
N ILE A 113 -10.31 49.84 -15.26
CA ILE A 113 -11.67 50.31 -14.93
C ILE A 113 -11.61 51.61 -14.12
N LEU A 114 -10.70 51.70 -13.13
CA LEU A 114 -10.52 52.89 -12.33
C LEU A 114 -10.04 54.09 -13.16
N SER A 115 -9.09 53.90 -14.08
CA SER A 115 -8.64 54.96 -15.00
C SER A 115 -9.80 55.48 -15.86
N LEU A 116 -10.57 54.58 -16.48
CA LEU A 116 -11.71 54.94 -17.31
C LEU A 116 -12.81 55.66 -16.53
N GLN A 117 -13.08 55.23 -15.29
CA GLN A 117 -14.01 55.94 -14.40
C GLN A 117 -13.55 57.36 -14.09
N GLN A 118 -12.24 57.56 -13.87
CA GLN A 118 -11.67 58.88 -13.63
C GLN A 118 -11.71 59.77 -14.88
N GLU A 119 -11.39 59.23 -16.06
CA GLU A 119 -11.48 59.94 -17.34
C GLU A 119 -12.92 60.38 -17.64
N LEU A 120 -13.91 59.49 -17.42
CA LEU A 120 -15.31 59.79 -17.60
C LEU A 120 -15.79 60.88 -16.63
N LYS A 121 -15.30 60.88 -15.39
CA LYS A 121 -15.55 61.97 -14.43
C LYS A 121 -14.95 63.29 -14.91
N ASN A 122 -13.69 63.29 -15.35
CA ASN A 122 -12.99 64.47 -15.84
C ASN A 122 -13.68 65.07 -17.08
N SER A 123 -14.08 64.23 -18.03
CA SER A 123 -14.82 64.63 -19.24
C SER A 123 -16.15 65.31 -18.90
N LYS A 124 -16.95 64.70 -18.01
CA LYS A 124 -18.22 65.29 -17.53
C LYS A 124 -18.02 66.66 -16.87
N MET A 125 -16.96 66.82 -16.07
CA MET A 125 -16.63 68.12 -15.47
C MET A 125 -16.28 69.15 -16.53
N ASN A 126 -15.45 68.77 -17.52
CA ASN A 126 -15.03 69.68 -18.60
C ASN A 126 -16.21 70.15 -19.47
N GLU A 127 -17.16 69.25 -19.78
CA GLU A 127 -18.41 69.63 -20.48
C GLU A 127 -19.27 70.61 -19.68
N GLN A 128 -19.40 70.41 -18.36
CA GLN A 128 -20.11 71.36 -17.49
C GLN A 128 -19.43 72.73 -17.43
N HIS A 129 -18.09 72.79 -17.48
CA HIS A 129 -17.35 74.05 -17.54
C HIS A 129 -17.49 74.75 -18.90
N SER A 130 -17.41 74.01 -20.01
CA SER A 130 -17.62 74.51 -21.37
C SER A 130 -19.04 75.04 -21.61
N GLY A 131 -20.05 74.32 -21.11
CA GLY A 131 -21.46 74.71 -21.25
C GLY A 131 -21.85 75.93 -20.40
N LYS A 132 -21.14 76.20 -19.30
CA LYS A 132 -21.30 77.44 -18.51
C LYS A 132 -20.62 78.63 -19.19
N SER A 133 -19.45 78.43 -19.79
CA SER A 133 -18.72 79.50 -20.48
C SER A 133 -19.41 79.99 -21.76
N LYS A 134 -20.17 79.14 -22.47
CA LYS A 134 -20.97 79.53 -23.66
C LYS A 134 -22.31 80.20 -23.34
N ARG A 135 -22.74 80.22 -22.07
CA ARG A 135 -24.00 80.87 -21.64
C ARG A 135 -23.77 82.24 -20.99
N THR A 136 -22.52 82.68 -20.89
CA THR A 136 -22.13 83.94 -20.24
C THR A 136 -21.65 85.02 -21.22
N ASP A 137 -21.85 84.82 -22.53
CA ASP A 137 -21.71 85.88 -23.55
C ASP A 137 -23.08 86.50 -23.88
#